data_AF-A0A1W9X371-F1
#
_entry.id   AF-A0A1W9X371-F1
#
_cell.length_a   1.000
_cell.length_b   1.000
_cell.length_c   1.000
_cell.angle_alpha   90.00
_cell.angle_beta   90.00
_cell.angle_gamma   90.00
#
_symmetry.space_group_name_H-M   'P 1'
#
loop_
_entity.id
_entity.type
_entity.pdbx_description
1 polymer ?
#
loop_
_entity_poly.entity_id
_entity_poly.type
_entity_poly.pdbx_seq_one_letter_code
_entity_poly.pdbx_strand_id
1 'polypeptide(L)'
;MTYRIIDALSFNSNIRDLADSLSRKVELSEDATPDLISHPGGFTRAFRKRRMGIAESYIRIARELDRNNHCKRLHALKTLVELSFHAKTVSLPLNTARVQIEIMKEAVKNLENPRKQMEMIADFSLVSHGHEAVIREFLRKLRRVRVPEEGKALSGRVHQGHVPRDRGLL
;
A
#
# COMPACT_ATOMS: atom_id res chain seq x y z
N MET A 1 -22.01 4.11 -22.68
CA MET A 1 -22.66 4.73 -21.50
C MET A 1 -22.79 3.81 -20.28
N THR A 2 -22.73 2.48 -20.46
CA THR A 2 -22.90 1.47 -19.39
C THR A 2 -21.76 1.39 -18.38
N TYR A 3 -20.50 1.56 -18.81
CA TYR A 3 -19.32 1.48 -17.93
C TYR A 3 -19.34 2.47 -16.76
N ARG A 4 -19.86 3.69 -16.97
CA ARG A 4 -19.95 4.72 -15.92
C ARG A 4 -20.92 4.34 -14.79
N ILE A 5 -21.99 3.60 -15.11
CA ILE A 5 -23.00 3.17 -14.12
C ILE A 5 -22.45 2.00 -13.30
N ILE A 6 -21.76 1.06 -13.96
CA ILE A 6 -21.11 -0.06 -13.27
C ILE A 6 -20.03 0.45 -12.30
N ASP A 7 -19.22 1.42 -12.71
CA ASP A 7 -18.20 2.03 -11.84
C ASP A 7 -18.83 2.84 -10.68
N ALA A 8 -19.95 3.51 -10.94
CA ALA A 8 -20.71 4.20 -9.90
C ALA A 8 -21.25 3.22 -8.84
N LEU A 9 -21.68 2.02 -9.23
CA LEU A 9 -22.22 1.03 -8.29
C LEU A 9 -21.13 0.13 -7.65
N SER A 10 -19.95 0.01 -8.26
CA SER A 10 -18.89 -0.91 -7.82
C SER A 10 -18.17 -0.51 -6.52
N PHE A 11 -18.24 0.77 -6.13
CA PHE A 11 -17.52 1.29 -4.97
C PHE A 11 -18.40 2.15 -4.08
N ASN A 12 -18.10 2.17 -2.78
CA ASN A 12 -18.73 3.09 -1.82
C ASN A 12 -18.19 4.53 -2.01
N SER A 13 -18.96 5.55 -1.61
CA SER A 13 -18.57 6.96 -1.59
C SER A 13 -17.24 7.19 -0.88
N ASN A 14 -16.99 6.50 0.24
CA ASN A 14 -15.72 6.59 0.97
C ASN A 14 -14.49 6.26 0.09
N ILE A 15 -14.58 5.28 -0.80
CA ILE A 15 -13.46 4.88 -1.67
C ILE A 15 -13.23 5.94 -2.76
N ARG A 16 -14.32 6.48 -3.31
CA ARG A 16 -14.27 7.59 -4.27
C ARG A 16 -13.65 8.83 -3.65
N ASP A 17 -14.15 9.25 -2.48
CA ASP A 17 -13.64 10.42 -1.76
C ASP A 17 -12.13 10.30 -1.49
N LEU A 18 -11.65 9.08 -1.21
CA LEU A 18 -10.24 8.82 -0.98
C LEU A 18 -9.43 8.84 -2.27
N ALA A 19 -9.92 8.26 -3.37
CA ALA A 19 -9.26 8.37 -4.68
C ALA A 19 -9.16 9.84 -5.12
N ASP A 20 -10.24 10.61 -5.00
CA ASP A 20 -10.26 12.04 -5.34
C ASP A 20 -9.35 12.86 -4.42
N SER A 21 -9.28 12.50 -3.14
CA SER A 21 -8.35 13.12 -2.19
C SER A 21 -6.89 12.80 -2.55
N LEU A 22 -6.62 11.58 -3.02
CA LEU A 22 -5.28 11.18 -3.47
C LEU A 22 -4.88 11.95 -4.72
N SER A 23 -5.74 12.01 -5.74
CA SER A 23 -5.46 12.73 -6.99
C SER A 23 -5.19 14.22 -6.73
N ARG A 24 -6.05 14.89 -5.94
CA ARG A 24 -5.81 16.28 -5.53
C ARG A 24 -4.49 16.45 -4.76
N LYS A 25 -4.15 15.53 -3.86
CA LYS A 25 -2.89 15.61 -3.12
C LYS A 25 -1.69 15.39 -4.03
N VAL A 26 -1.77 14.52 -5.03
CA VAL A 26 -0.71 14.40 -6.03
C VAL A 26 -0.55 15.73 -6.77
N GLU A 27 -1.63 16.37 -7.19
CA GLU A 27 -1.58 17.66 -7.91
C GLU A 27 -1.02 18.79 -7.04
N LEU A 28 -1.40 18.84 -5.75
CA LEU A 28 -1.08 19.93 -4.82
C LEU A 28 0.19 19.71 -3.98
N SER A 29 0.79 18.51 -3.99
CA SER A 29 1.94 18.18 -3.13
C SER A 29 3.21 18.86 -3.66
N GLU A 30 3.28 20.16 -3.44
CA GLU A 30 4.52 20.92 -3.34
C GLU A 30 4.93 21.19 -1.88
N ASP A 31 4.04 21.32 -0.87
CA ASP A 31 4.50 21.85 0.45
C ASP A 31 3.97 21.31 1.79
N ALA A 32 3.02 20.37 1.89
CA ALA A 32 2.46 19.99 3.21
C ALA A 32 2.82 18.55 3.68
N THR A 33 3.40 18.42 4.88
CA THR A 33 3.53 17.15 5.61
C THR A 33 2.27 16.86 6.44
N PRO A 34 1.78 15.62 6.49
CA PRO A 34 0.67 15.27 7.38
C PRO A 34 1.12 15.31 8.84
N ASP A 35 0.61 16.25 9.64
CA ASP A 35 0.79 16.26 11.08
C ASP A 35 0.20 14.99 11.72
N LEU A 36 1.06 14.24 12.41
CA LEU A 36 0.79 12.89 12.94
C LEU A 36 0.01 12.86 14.27
N ILE A 37 -0.49 13.98 14.79
CA ILE A 37 -1.17 14.02 16.10
C ILE A 37 -2.69 13.98 15.92
N SER A 38 -3.37 13.05 16.58
CA SER A 38 -4.83 13.11 16.77
C SER A 38 -5.29 12.54 18.12
N HIS A 39 -6.18 13.30 18.77
CA HIS A 39 -6.99 12.99 19.95
C HIS A 39 -8.08 11.91 19.68
N PRO A 40 -8.71 11.33 20.74
CA PRO A 40 -9.40 10.02 20.71
C PRO A 40 -10.81 9.98 20.10
N GLY A 41 -11.29 11.04 19.45
CA GLY A 41 -12.67 11.11 18.91
C GLY A 41 -12.88 10.63 17.46
N GLY A 42 -11.91 10.02 16.78
CA GLY A 42 -12.01 9.86 15.32
C GLY A 42 -11.23 8.72 14.70
N PHE A 43 -11.57 7.46 15.01
CA PHE A 43 -10.98 6.27 14.37
C PHE A 43 -11.05 6.33 12.84
N THR A 44 -12.18 6.74 12.26
CA THR A 44 -12.35 6.92 10.80
C THR A 44 -11.49 8.07 10.25
N ARG A 45 -11.36 9.18 10.99
CA ARG A 45 -10.54 10.33 10.61
C ARG A 45 -9.04 10.00 10.69
N ALA A 46 -8.61 9.32 11.74
CA ALA A 46 -7.23 8.85 11.92
C ALA A 46 -6.86 7.81 10.85
N PHE A 47 -7.77 6.88 10.54
CA PHE A 47 -7.59 5.91 9.47
C PHE A 47 -7.47 6.59 8.09
N ARG A 48 -8.35 7.56 7.79
CA ARG A 48 -8.25 8.38 6.57
C ARG A 48 -6.93 9.17 6.49
N LYS A 49 -6.52 9.79 7.60
CA LYS A 49 -5.22 10.49 7.70
C LYS A 49 -4.05 9.55 7.45
N ARG A 50 -4.05 8.36 8.05
CA ARG A 50 -3.00 7.35 7.85
C ARG A 50 -2.88 6.93 6.39
N ARG A 51 -4.01 6.63 5.75
CA ARG A 51 -4.06 6.24 4.33
C ARG A 51 -3.49 7.31 3.42
N MET A 52 -3.95 8.55 3.63
CA MET A 52 -3.45 9.70 2.89
C MET A 52 -1.97 9.93 3.16
N GLY A 53 -1.53 9.81 4.42
CA GLY A 53 -0.13 10.01 4.78
C GLY A 53 0.81 8.96 4.19
N ILE A 54 0.39 7.69 4.08
CA ILE A 54 1.17 6.64 3.39
C ILE A 54 1.31 7.00 1.92
N ALA A 55 0.22 7.45 1.28
CA ALA A 55 0.24 7.87 -0.11
C ALA A 55 1.13 9.09 -0.35
N GLU A 56 0.97 10.14 0.43
CA GLU A 56 1.75 11.37 0.36
C GLU A 56 3.24 11.11 0.57
N SER A 57 3.56 10.32 1.60
CA SER A 57 4.96 9.96 1.88
C SER A 57 5.56 9.20 0.69
N TYR A 58 4.82 8.26 0.09
CA TYR A 58 5.26 7.56 -1.09
C TYR A 58 5.45 8.48 -2.31
N ILE A 59 4.49 9.36 -2.60
CA ILE A 59 4.57 10.34 -3.69
C ILE A 59 5.80 11.23 -3.52
N ARG A 60 6.05 11.72 -2.31
CA ARG A 60 7.20 12.56 -2.00
C ARG A 60 8.52 11.80 -2.20
N ILE A 61 8.60 10.55 -1.77
CA ILE A 61 9.78 9.70 -2.03
C ILE A 61 10.01 9.51 -3.54
N ALA A 62 8.94 9.33 -4.31
CA ALA A 62 9.01 9.12 -5.75
C ALA A 62 9.40 10.40 -6.52
N ARG A 63 9.01 11.58 -6.03
CA ARG A 63 9.29 12.89 -6.65
C ARG A 63 10.64 13.48 -6.25
N GLU A 64 11.05 13.33 -5.00
CA GLU A 64 12.30 13.87 -4.46
C GLU A 64 13.50 12.97 -4.84
N LEU A 65 13.78 12.91 -6.14
CA LEU A 65 14.93 12.16 -6.68
C LEU A 65 16.21 12.99 -6.76
N ASP A 66 16.11 14.31 -6.59
CA ASP A 66 17.24 15.23 -6.61
C ASP A 66 18.12 15.06 -5.35
N ARG A 67 19.44 15.05 -5.54
CA ARG A 67 20.44 14.86 -4.47
C ARG A 67 20.38 15.98 -3.44
N ASN A 68 19.97 17.18 -3.85
CA ASN A 68 19.92 18.36 -2.99
C ASN A 68 18.80 18.30 -1.93
N ASN A 69 17.78 17.44 -2.12
CA ASN A 69 16.62 17.32 -1.22
C ASN A 69 16.60 16.04 -0.37
N HIS A 70 17.76 15.42 -0.13
CA HIS A 70 17.87 14.17 0.62
C HIS A 70 17.21 14.21 2.02
N CYS A 71 17.25 15.34 2.73
CA CYS A 71 16.57 15.51 4.02
C CYS A 71 15.05 15.36 3.90
N LYS A 72 14.42 15.95 2.88
CA LYS A 72 12.98 15.82 2.63
C LYS A 72 12.60 14.38 2.32
N ARG A 73 13.43 13.68 1.53
CA ARG A 73 13.25 12.25 1.21
C ARG A 73 13.41 11.35 2.43
N LEU A 74 14.43 11.58 3.26
CA LEU A 74 14.63 10.83 4.50
C LEU A 74 13.47 11.03 5.48
N HIS A 75 12.99 12.27 5.60
CA HIS A 75 11.81 12.56 6.40
C HIS A 75 10.57 11.81 5.86
N ALA A 76 10.32 11.85 4.54
CA ALA A 76 9.21 11.11 3.93
C ALA A 76 9.34 9.59 4.12
N LEU A 77 10.55 9.03 4.05
CA LEU A 77 10.80 7.62 4.36
C LEU A 77 10.47 7.29 5.82
N LYS A 78 10.90 8.13 6.76
CA LYS A 78 10.61 7.96 8.18
C LYS A 78 9.10 7.99 8.45
N THR A 79 8.40 8.97 7.89
CA THR A 79 6.94 9.08 7.98
C THR A 79 6.24 7.87 7.37
N LEU A 80 6.70 7.39 6.20
CA LEU A 80 6.15 6.19 5.57
C LEU A 80 6.30 4.96 6.47
N VAL A 81 7.47 4.77 7.09
CA VAL A 81 7.73 3.67 8.03
C VAL A 81 6.82 3.77 9.25
N GLU A 82 6.77 4.94 9.90
CA GLU A 82 5.93 5.17 11.09
C GLU A 82 4.44 4.91 10.82
N LEU A 83 3.94 5.35 9.67
CA LEU A 83 2.56 5.11 9.26
C LEU A 83 2.31 3.65 8.86
N SER A 84 3.28 2.97 8.25
CA SER A 84 3.09 1.60 7.77
C SER A 84 3.13 0.57 8.91
N PHE A 85 4.00 0.76 9.90
CA PHE A 85 4.11 -0.12 11.07
C PHE A 85 3.03 0.13 12.15
N HIS A 86 1.97 0.86 11.80
CA HIS A 86 0.91 1.19 12.73
C HIS A 86 -0.14 0.08 12.85
N ALA A 87 0.09 -0.84 13.79
CA ALA A 87 -0.93 -1.50 14.59
C ALA A 87 -0.24 -2.47 15.56
N LYS A 88 -0.37 -2.22 16.86
CA LYS A 88 0.02 -3.17 17.92
C LYS A 88 -0.79 -4.48 17.90
N THR A 89 -1.70 -4.64 16.93
CA THR A 89 -2.72 -5.70 16.85
C THR A 89 -2.69 -6.51 15.55
N VAL A 90 -1.75 -6.24 14.64
CA VAL A 90 -1.67 -6.96 13.36
C VAL A 90 -0.76 -8.19 13.47
N SER A 91 -1.26 -9.32 12.98
CA SER A 91 -0.57 -10.63 12.98
C SER A 91 0.75 -10.65 12.19
N LEU A 92 0.81 -9.93 11.07
CA LEU A 92 1.94 -9.88 10.14
C LEU A 92 2.37 -8.43 9.84
N PRO A 93 2.88 -7.67 10.80
CA PRO A 93 3.09 -6.22 10.66
C PRO A 93 4.05 -5.85 9.51
N LEU A 94 5.16 -6.58 9.35
CA LEU A 94 6.14 -6.30 8.31
C LEU A 94 5.58 -6.63 6.92
N ASN A 95 4.97 -7.80 6.76
CA ASN A 95 4.37 -8.16 5.47
C ASN A 95 3.15 -7.29 5.14
N THR A 96 2.37 -6.86 6.14
CA THR A 96 1.26 -5.92 5.95
C THR A 96 1.75 -4.58 5.42
N ALA A 97 2.78 -4.00 6.06
CA ALA A 97 3.39 -2.77 5.59
C ALA A 97 3.89 -2.87 4.14
N ARG A 98 4.55 -3.99 3.78
CA ARG A 98 5.03 -4.24 2.41
C ARG A 98 3.88 -4.27 1.40
N VAL A 99 2.79 -4.97 1.72
CA VAL A 99 1.60 -5.05 0.85
C VAL A 99 0.93 -3.69 0.71
N GLN A 100 0.75 -2.95 1.81
CA GLN A 100 0.17 -1.61 1.81
C GLN A 100 0.95 -0.64 0.91
N ILE A 101 2.28 -0.63 1.04
CA ILE A 101 3.16 0.23 0.23
C ILE A 101 3.08 -0.16 -1.25
N GLU A 102 3.11 -1.45 -1.58
CA GLU A 102 3.02 -1.91 -2.97
C GLU A 102 1.68 -1.55 -3.61
N ILE A 103 0.56 -1.69 -2.89
CA ILE A 103 -0.76 -1.27 -3.39
C ILE A 103 -0.80 0.24 -3.60
N MET A 104 -0.27 1.03 -2.65
CA MET A 104 -0.29 2.49 -2.76
C MET A 104 0.60 2.98 -3.90
N LYS A 105 1.73 2.32 -4.12
CA LYS A 105 2.58 2.53 -5.29
C LYS A 105 1.82 2.31 -6.59
N GLU A 106 1.05 1.23 -6.71
CA GLU A 106 0.23 0.99 -7.89
C GLU A 106 -0.92 2.00 -8.03
N ALA A 107 -1.52 2.46 -6.92
CA ALA A 107 -2.52 3.52 -6.93
C ALA A 107 -1.95 4.83 -7.52
N VAL A 108 -0.73 5.21 -7.10
CA VAL A 108 -0.04 6.42 -7.58
C VAL A 108 0.39 6.29 -9.03
N LYS A 109 0.75 5.09 -9.51
CA LYS A 109 1.07 4.88 -10.94
C LYS A 109 -0.16 4.99 -11.85
N ASN A 110 -1.36 4.74 -11.33
CA ASN A 110 -2.60 4.68 -12.12
C ASN A 110 -3.49 5.92 -11.91
N LEU A 111 -2.90 7.10 -11.69
CA LEU A 111 -3.65 8.35 -11.50
C LEU A 111 -4.55 8.72 -12.68
N GLU A 112 -4.11 8.42 -13.89
CA GLU A 112 -4.88 8.63 -15.12
C GLU A 112 -5.94 7.55 -15.37
N ASN A 113 -6.00 6.52 -14.51
CA ASN A 113 -7.00 5.46 -14.56
C ASN A 113 -7.80 5.41 -13.25
N PRO A 114 -8.85 6.24 -13.12
CA PRO A 114 -9.66 6.33 -11.90
C PRO A 114 -10.20 4.99 -11.44
N ARG A 115 -10.56 4.10 -12.38
CA ARG A 115 -11.11 2.78 -12.05
C ARG A 115 -10.08 1.91 -11.33
N LYS A 116 -8.87 1.80 -11.88
CA LYS A 116 -7.77 1.06 -11.25
C LYS A 116 -7.32 1.72 -9.95
N GLN A 117 -7.29 3.05 -9.89
CA GLN A 117 -6.97 3.76 -8.66
C GLN A 117 -7.98 3.43 -7.55
N MET A 118 -9.28 3.43 -7.85
CA MET A 118 -10.32 3.02 -6.89
C MET A 118 -10.18 1.56 -6.46
N GLU A 119 -9.82 0.64 -7.36
CA GLU A 119 -9.51 -0.76 -7.00
C GLU A 119 -8.35 -0.83 -6.01
N MET A 120 -7.26 -0.09 -6.26
CA MET A 120 -6.11 -0.07 -5.37
C MET A 120 -6.48 0.55 -4.01
N ILE A 121 -7.31 1.59 -3.98
CA ILE A 121 -7.80 2.17 -2.72
C ILE A 121 -8.71 1.18 -1.98
N ALA A 122 -9.54 0.40 -2.66
CA ALA A 122 -10.35 -0.65 -2.05
C ALA A 122 -9.49 -1.81 -1.51
N ASP A 123 -8.54 -2.31 -2.30
CA ASP A 123 -7.55 -3.31 -1.89
C ASP A 123 -6.76 -2.81 -0.67
N PHE A 124 -6.35 -1.53 -0.66
CA PHE A 124 -5.67 -0.90 0.47
C PHE A 124 -6.51 -0.94 1.75
N SER A 125 -7.82 -0.64 1.64
CA SER A 125 -8.74 -0.73 2.78
C SER A 125 -8.75 -2.12 3.38
N LEU A 126 -8.83 -3.15 2.53
CA LEU A 126 -8.91 -4.53 2.95
C LEU A 126 -7.63 -4.95 3.68
N VAL A 127 -6.46 -4.70 3.09
CA VAL A 127 -5.16 -5.10 3.70
C VAL A 127 -4.81 -4.31 4.96
N SER A 128 -5.38 -3.12 5.15
CA SER A 128 -5.05 -2.26 6.29
C SER A 128 -5.48 -2.79 7.65
N HIS A 129 -6.38 -3.78 7.67
CA HIS A 129 -6.78 -4.49 8.87
C HIS A 129 -5.74 -5.55 9.29
N GLY A 130 -4.82 -5.93 8.39
CA GLY A 130 -3.72 -6.85 8.69
C GLY A 130 -4.16 -8.27 9.05
N HIS A 131 -5.33 -8.70 8.56
CA HIS A 131 -5.77 -10.08 8.69
C HIS A 131 -4.83 -11.03 7.94
N GLU A 132 -4.31 -12.03 8.63
CA GLU A 132 -3.27 -12.90 8.10
C GLU A 132 -3.63 -13.55 6.76
N ALA A 133 -4.85 -14.09 6.65
CA ALA A 133 -5.34 -14.73 5.43
C ALA A 133 -5.35 -13.76 4.23
N VAL A 134 -5.85 -12.54 4.45
CA VAL A 134 -5.86 -11.46 3.45
C VAL A 134 -4.44 -11.11 3.04
N ILE A 135 -3.52 -10.92 3.99
CA ILE A 135 -2.13 -10.57 3.67
C ILE A 135 -1.44 -11.67 2.87
N ARG A 136 -1.65 -12.94 3.22
CA ARG A 136 -1.11 -14.08 2.46
C ARG A 136 -1.65 -14.14 1.03
N GLU A 137 -2.94 -13.87 0.85
CA GLU A 137 -3.56 -13.80 -0.47
C GLU A 137 -2.97 -12.66 -1.30
N PHE A 138 -2.83 -11.47 -0.72
CA PHE A 138 -2.26 -10.31 -1.41
C PHE A 138 -0.79 -10.48 -1.74
N LEU A 139 0.01 -11.10 -0.86
CA LEU A 139 1.39 -11.47 -1.18
C LEU A 139 1.44 -12.38 -2.42
N ARG A 140 0.54 -13.37 -2.53
CA ARG A 140 0.42 -14.22 -3.72
C ARG A 140 -0.02 -13.42 -4.95
N LYS A 141 -1.06 -12.59 -4.84
CA LYS A 141 -1.59 -11.74 -5.93
C LYS A 141 -0.51 -10.80 -6.49
N LEU A 142 0.29 -10.21 -5.60
CA LEU A 142 1.40 -9.29 -5.94
C LEU A 142 2.71 -10.02 -6.27
N ARG A 143 2.72 -11.36 -6.32
CA ARG A 143 3.92 -12.19 -6.55
C ARG A 143 5.08 -11.85 -5.62
N ARG A 144 4.80 -11.58 -4.34
CA ARG A 144 5.77 -11.26 -3.30
C ARG A 144 5.94 -12.43 -2.35
N VAL A 145 7.20 -12.74 -2.05
CA VAL A 145 7.55 -13.73 -1.03
C VAL A 145 7.33 -13.13 0.36
N ARG A 146 6.70 -13.92 1.25
CA ARG A 146 6.56 -13.58 2.67
C ARG A 146 7.94 -13.51 3.30
N VAL A 147 8.23 -12.43 4.01
CA VAL A 147 9.47 -12.31 4.81
C VAL A 147 9.22 -12.72 6.27
N PRO A 148 10.26 -13.16 7.00
CA PRO A 148 10.16 -13.38 8.44
C PRO A 148 9.80 -12.08 9.16
N GLU A 149 8.80 -12.11 10.03
CA GLU A 149 8.38 -10.94 10.83
C GLU A 149 9.47 -10.49 11.82
N GLU A 150 10.28 -11.43 12.30
CA GLU A 150 11.38 -11.18 13.25
C GLU A 150 12.62 -10.54 12.61
N GLY A 151 12.58 -10.17 11.32
CA GLY A 151 13.72 -9.57 10.62
C GLY A 151 14.88 -10.52 10.33
N LYS A 152 14.68 -11.84 10.52
CA LYS A 152 15.64 -12.87 10.14
C LYS A 152 15.83 -12.91 8.63
N ALA A 153 17.05 -13.15 8.17
CA ALA A 153 17.34 -13.30 6.75
C ALA A 153 16.53 -14.46 6.14
N LEU A 154 16.08 -14.29 4.90
CA LEU A 154 15.52 -15.38 4.12
C LEU A 154 16.63 -16.42 3.90
N SER A 155 16.57 -17.55 4.59
CA SER A 155 17.49 -18.67 4.32
C SER A 155 17.25 -19.11 2.88
N GLY A 156 18.30 -19.07 2.05
CA GLY A 156 18.25 -19.22 0.59
C GLY A 156 17.84 -20.59 0.05
N ARG A 157 17.04 -21.36 0.79
CA ARG A 157 16.40 -22.58 0.26
C ARG A 157 15.09 -22.19 -0.39
N VAL A 158 15.19 -21.66 -1.60
CA VAL A 158 14.10 -21.79 -2.57
C VAL A 158 13.92 -23.28 -2.78
N HIS A 159 12.89 -23.87 -2.17
CA HIS A 159 12.38 -25.15 -2.63
C HIS A 159 11.82 -24.92 -4.04
N GLN A 160 12.69 -24.98 -5.06
CA GLN A 160 12.23 -25.31 -6.39
C GLN A 160 11.53 -26.66 -6.25
N GLY A 161 10.23 -26.68 -6.50
CA GLY A 161 9.47 -27.91 -6.58
C GLY A 161 10.20 -28.86 -7.51
N HIS A 162 10.56 -30.02 -6.97
CA HIS A 162 11.04 -31.14 -7.75
C HIS A 162 9.93 -31.48 -8.74
N VAL A 163 10.09 -31.05 -10.00
CA VAL A 163 9.34 -31.61 -11.12
C VAL A 163 9.89 -33.02 -11.28
N PRO A 164 9.08 -34.08 -11.06
CA PRO A 164 9.56 -35.43 -11.30
C PRO A 164 9.88 -35.52 -12.79
N ARG A 165 11.13 -35.83 -13.13
CA ARG A 165 11.46 -36.26 -14.49
C ARG A 165 10.80 -37.61 -14.67
N ASP A 166 9.70 -37.62 -15.42
CA ASP A 166 9.22 -38.83 -16.08
C ASP A 166 10.39 -39.49 -16.80
N ARG A 167 10.83 -40.64 -16.28
CA ARG A 167 11.56 -41.60 -17.08
C ARG A 167 10.53 -42.32 -17.95
N GLY A 168 10.16 -41.66 -19.05
CA GLY A 168 9.58 -42.31 -20.21
C GLY A 168 10.69 -42.99 -21.01
N LEU A 169 10.46 -44.25 -21.33
CA LEU A 169 11.29 -45.16 -22.11
C LEU A 169 11.64 -44.58 -23.49
N LEU A 170 12.88 -44.78 -23.93
CA LEU A 170 13.29 -45.46 -25.17
C LEU A 170 14.80 -45.74 -25.10
#